data_AF-X0TMH7-F1
#
_entry.id   AF-X0TMH7-F1
#
_cell.length_a   1.000
_cell.length_b   1.000
_cell.length_c   1.000
_cell.angle_alpha   90.00
_cell.angle_beta   90.00
_cell.angle_gamma   90.00
#
_symmetry.space_group_name_H-M   'P 1'
#
loop_
_entity.id
_entity.type
_entity.pdbx_description
1 polymer ?
#
loop_
_entity_poly.entity_id
_entity_poly.type
_entity_poly.pdbx_seq_one_letter_code
_entity_poly.pdbx_strand_id
1 'polypeptide(L)'
;MNKKVIIDVGLTEERVAVIEVGRLVEIHIERIEDDKIVGNIYKGRVTNVLPGIEAAFVDIGIEKNAFLHIDKATDDQDKDIEAVTKNDSDSTSKTVLDKIKVGQEIIVQVVKEAIPPKGARVTTNISLPGRYLVLMPNSTNVGISHRIEEEKERERLKKIVQQIKPKNAGLIIRTAAWGKELEDFLPDLDFLTRLWKKIRSKGKKVKASMLLHEDLTLNYRIIRDLLTEEAEEILVNSKNEYKNILKFLKTLSLSELEPRVSFYKGEKPIFEEYNIEKEINKGLQKKIWLRCGGYLVFDQAEALTVIDVNTGKFVGKKDMSKTILKTNLQAAEEIGLQLRLRDIGGIIIIDFIDMDNQEDIEKVVKKLEE
;
A
#
# COMPACT_ATOMS: atom_id res chain seq x y z
N MET A 1 -4.49 -4.90 19.02
CA MET A 1 -3.53 -4.45 20.08
C MET A 1 -2.53 -5.57 20.29
N ASN A 2 -1.24 -5.24 20.35
CA ASN A 2 -0.08 -6.14 20.28
C ASN A 2 0.39 -6.57 18.86
N LYS A 3 0.72 -5.58 18.00
CA LYS A 3 1.46 -5.82 16.75
C LYS A 3 2.96 -5.68 16.97
N LYS A 4 3.73 -6.66 16.51
CA LYS A 4 5.20 -6.64 16.46
C LYS A 4 5.65 -6.69 15.01
N VAL A 5 6.49 -5.75 14.61
CA VAL A 5 7.05 -5.66 13.26
C VAL A 5 8.49 -6.17 13.30
N ILE A 6 8.80 -7.15 12.46
CA ILE A 6 10.13 -7.76 12.37
C ILE A 6 10.69 -7.51 10.98
N ILE A 7 11.80 -6.78 10.90
CA ILE A 7 12.47 -6.37 9.66
C ILE A 7 13.77 -7.17 9.54
N ASP A 8 13.83 -7.99 8.50
CA ASP A 8 15.00 -8.76 8.10
C ASP A 8 15.59 -8.16 6.83
N VAL A 9 16.73 -7.49 6.98
CA VAL A 9 17.51 -6.94 5.87
C VAL A 9 18.54 -8.00 5.48
N GLY A 10 18.29 -8.67 4.35
CA GLY A 10 19.19 -9.64 3.75
C GLY A 10 20.14 -9.02 2.72
N LEU A 11 20.92 -9.87 2.04
CA LEU A 11 21.82 -9.45 0.96
C LEU A 11 21.11 -9.26 -0.38
N THR A 12 20.04 -10.01 -0.61
CA THR A 12 19.28 -10.04 -1.88
C THR A 12 17.85 -9.56 -1.75
N GLU A 13 17.32 -9.52 -0.53
CA GLU A 13 15.94 -9.12 -0.26
C GLU A 13 15.81 -8.47 1.12
N GLU A 14 14.84 -7.57 1.23
CA GLU A 14 14.32 -7.04 2.48
C GLU A 14 12.97 -7.69 2.76
N ARG A 15 12.79 -8.18 3.99
CA ARG A 15 11.57 -8.85 4.41
C ARG A 15 11.01 -8.18 5.65
N VAL A 16 9.71 -7.94 5.67
CA VAL A 16 9.00 -7.38 6.81
C VAL A 16 7.86 -8.31 7.20
N ALA A 17 7.88 -8.80 8.43
CA ALA A 17 6.85 -9.63 9.00
C ALA A 17 6.06 -8.86 10.06
N VAL A 18 4.74 -8.92 9.99
CA VAL A 18 3.85 -8.39 11.02
C VAL A 18 3.31 -9.56 11.83
N ILE A 19 3.54 -9.51 13.13
CA ILE A 19 3.07 -10.51 14.08
C ILE A 19 1.99 -9.86 14.95
N GLU A 20 0.84 -10.50 15.04
CA GLU A 20 -0.25 -10.09 15.94
C GLU A 20 -0.62 -11.26 16.86
N VAL A 21 -0.62 -11.00 18.17
CA VAL A 21 -0.90 -12.01 19.21
C VAL A 21 -0.06 -13.29 19.01
N GLY A 22 1.22 -13.10 18.66
CA GLY A 22 2.19 -14.20 18.47
C GLY A 22 2.02 -15.01 17.18
N ARG A 23 1.16 -14.60 16.25
CA ARG A 23 0.96 -15.25 14.94
C ARG A 23 1.41 -14.32 13.82
N LEU A 24 2.08 -14.88 12.81
CA LEU A 24 2.40 -14.14 11.58
C LEU A 24 1.10 -13.81 10.85
N VAL A 25 0.83 -12.52 10.62
CA VAL A 25 -0.40 -12.06 9.97
C VAL A 25 -0.19 -11.45 8.60
N GLU A 26 0.96 -10.84 8.37
CA GLU A 26 1.34 -10.24 7.10
C GLU A 26 2.83 -10.45 6.86
N ILE A 27 3.21 -10.64 5.60
CA ILE A 27 4.60 -10.63 5.18
C ILE A 27 4.74 -9.83 3.90
N HIS A 28 5.78 -9.01 3.86
CA HIS A 28 6.17 -8.26 2.69
C HIS A 28 7.61 -8.59 2.35
N ILE A 29 7.88 -8.86 1.08
CA ILE A 29 9.22 -9.21 0.58
C ILE A 29 9.49 -8.30 -0.61
N GLU A 30 10.63 -7.61 -0.59
CA GLU A 30 11.11 -6.78 -1.69
C GLU A 30 12.55 -7.23 -2.02
N ARG A 31 12.79 -7.65 -3.25
CA ARG A 31 14.14 -8.05 -3.70
C ARG A 31 14.93 -6.80 -4.08
N ILE A 32 16.21 -6.77 -3.72
CA ILE A 32 17.08 -5.63 -3.97
C ILE A 32 17.41 -5.47 -5.46
N GLU A 33 17.41 -6.57 -6.22
CA GLU A 33 17.65 -6.55 -7.67
C GLU A 33 16.44 -6.07 -8.49
N ASP A 34 15.25 -6.06 -7.88
CA ASP A 34 14.07 -5.49 -8.50
C ASP A 34 14.18 -3.96 -8.33
N ASP A 35 14.87 -3.29 -9.26
CA ASP A 35 14.99 -1.83 -9.32
C ASP A 35 13.59 -1.20 -9.47
N LYS A 36 12.86 -1.10 -8.35
CA LYS A 36 11.48 -0.68 -8.32
C LYS A 36 11.42 0.81 -8.56
N ILE A 37 11.08 1.16 -9.79
CA ILE A 37 10.97 2.57 -10.19
C ILE A 37 9.60 3.16 -9.91
N VAL A 38 8.60 2.36 -9.51
CA VAL A 38 7.25 2.86 -9.19
C VAL A 38 7.31 3.87 -8.04
N GLY A 39 6.60 4.98 -8.19
CA GLY A 39 6.61 6.08 -7.23
C GLY A 39 7.79 7.04 -7.40
N ASN A 40 8.88 6.62 -8.04
CA ASN A 40 10.03 7.48 -8.29
C ASN A 40 9.65 8.67 -9.17
N ILE A 41 10.26 9.81 -8.87
CA ILE A 41 10.05 11.07 -9.58
C ILE A 41 11.31 11.41 -10.36
N TYR A 42 11.15 11.61 -11.66
CA TYR A 42 12.22 11.91 -12.60
C TYR A 42 12.01 13.29 -13.22
N LYS A 43 13.13 13.91 -13.63
CA LYS A 43 13.11 14.96 -14.63
C LYS A 43 13.37 14.31 -15.97
N GLY A 44 12.35 14.24 -16.81
CA GLY A 44 12.44 13.62 -18.13
C GLY A 44 12.42 14.64 -19.27
N ARG A 45 12.82 14.19 -20.46
CA ARG A 45 12.76 14.96 -21.71
C ARG A 45 11.75 14.32 -22.65
N VAL A 46 10.80 15.11 -23.13
CA VAL A 46 9.82 14.64 -24.12
C VAL A 46 10.56 14.30 -25.42
N THR A 47 10.51 13.04 -25.84
CA THR A 47 11.18 12.56 -27.06
C THR A 47 10.23 12.57 -28.25
N ASN A 48 8.96 12.28 -28.03
CA ASN A 48 7.94 12.28 -29.07
C ASN A 48 6.56 12.61 -28.50
N VAL A 49 5.68 13.19 -29.31
CA VAL A 49 4.29 13.47 -28.97
C VAL A 49 3.42 12.83 -30.04
N LEU A 50 2.41 12.06 -29.63
CA LEU A 50 1.47 11.37 -30.50
C LEU A 50 0.06 11.94 -30.27
N PRO A 51 -0.37 12.95 -31.03
CA PRO A 51 -1.67 13.60 -30.83
C PRO A 51 -2.85 12.64 -30.99
N GLY A 52 -2.76 11.67 -31.90
CA GLY A 52 -3.87 10.75 -32.21
C GLY A 52 -4.22 9.75 -31.10
N ILE A 53 -3.33 9.57 -30.11
CA ILE A 53 -3.58 8.73 -28.92
C ILE A 53 -3.39 9.52 -27.62
N GLU A 54 -3.36 10.85 -27.73
CA GLU A 54 -3.22 11.78 -26.61
C GLU A 54 -2.07 11.39 -25.67
N ALA A 55 -0.90 11.09 -26.21
CA ALA A 55 0.23 10.58 -25.44
C ALA A 55 1.56 11.22 -25.82
N ALA A 56 2.52 11.17 -24.91
CA ALA A 56 3.91 11.54 -25.16
C ALA A 56 4.86 10.47 -24.65
N PHE A 57 6.00 10.32 -25.33
CA PHE A 57 7.12 9.54 -24.84
C PHE A 57 8.11 10.46 -24.13
N VAL A 58 8.57 10.02 -22.97
CA VAL A 58 9.45 10.79 -22.09
C VAL A 58 10.67 9.95 -21.78
N ASP A 59 11.84 10.43 -22.17
CA ASP A 59 13.11 9.87 -21.71
C ASP A 59 13.31 10.24 -20.24
N ILE A 60 13.42 9.24 -19.37
CA ILE A 60 13.69 9.40 -17.94
C ILE A 60 15.05 8.83 -17.52
N GLY A 61 15.88 8.41 -18.50
CA GLY A 61 17.23 7.89 -18.26
C GLY A 61 17.28 6.38 -18.00
N ILE A 62 16.23 5.65 -18.38
CA ILE A 62 16.17 4.19 -18.35
C ILE A 62 16.17 3.64 -19.79
N GLU A 63 16.36 2.33 -19.97
CA GLU A 63 16.53 1.70 -21.29
C GLU A 63 15.41 2.00 -22.29
N LYS A 64 14.17 2.19 -21.82
CA LYS A 64 13.00 2.51 -22.66
C LYS A 64 12.36 3.82 -22.24
N ASN A 65 11.97 4.63 -23.22
CA ASN A 65 11.17 5.82 -22.97
C ASN A 65 9.86 5.47 -22.23
N ALA A 66 9.54 6.28 -21.23
CA ALA A 66 8.30 6.16 -20.49
C ALA A 66 7.13 6.71 -21.30
N PHE A 67 5.95 6.13 -21.09
CA PHE A 67 4.69 6.52 -21.71
C PHE A 67 3.91 7.46 -20.78
N LEU A 68 3.68 8.69 -21.23
CA LEU A 68 2.85 9.69 -20.56
C LEU A 68 1.51 9.78 -21.29
N HIS A 69 0.42 9.39 -20.63
CA HIS A 69 -0.93 9.68 -21.13
C HIS A 69 -1.27 11.15 -20.80
N ILE A 70 -1.67 11.92 -21.81
CA ILE A 70 -1.86 13.37 -21.71
C ILE A 70 -3.29 13.70 -21.23
N ASP A 71 -4.25 12.80 -21.44
CA ASP A 71 -5.63 13.02 -21.03
C ASP A 71 -6.09 12.20 -19.81
N LYS A 72 -6.96 12.84 -19.02
CA LYS A 72 -7.55 12.49 -17.73
C LYS A 72 -6.65 12.54 -16.47
N ALA A 73 -6.98 13.54 -15.65
CA ALA A 73 -6.72 13.63 -14.22
C ALA A 73 -7.40 12.51 -13.38
N THR A 74 -7.88 11.45 -14.02
CA THR A 74 -8.63 10.34 -13.43
C THR A 74 -8.52 9.14 -14.37
N ASP A 75 -7.42 8.40 -14.35
CA ASP A 75 -7.50 7.00 -14.78
C ASP A 75 -6.36 6.19 -14.15
N ASP A 76 -6.77 5.18 -13.38
CA ASP A 76 -6.04 4.09 -12.71
C ASP A 76 -5.48 4.26 -11.28
N GLN A 77 -5.17 5.44 -10.73
CA GLN A 77 -4.69 5.52 -9.33
C GLN A 77 -5.77 5.83 -8.28
N ASP A 78 -6.93 6.33 -8.71
CA ASP A 78 -7.92 6.95 -7.81
C ASP A 78 -9.33 6.35 -7.98
N LYS A 79 -9.45 5.03 -8.19
CA LYS A 79 -10.79 4.37 -8.13
C LYS A 79 -11.41 4.48 -6.72
N ASP A 80 -10.56 4.68 -5.72
CA ASP A 80 -10.91 4.69 -4.30
C ASP A 80 -11.01 6.12 -3.70
N ILE A 81 -11.11 7.18 -4.50
CA ILE A 81 -11.15 8.57 -4.01
C ILE A 81 -12.32 9.33 -4.60
N GLU A 82 -13.12 9.97 -3.74
CA GLU A 82 -14.18 10.88 -4.18
C GLU A 82 -13.63 12.30 -4.38
N ALA A 83 -13.75 12.83 -5.60
CA ALA A 83 -13.41 14.22 -5.88
C ALA A 83 -14.56 15.13 -5.43
N VAL A 84 -14.37 15.87 -4.32
CA VAL A 84 -15.46 16.61 -3.66
C VAL A 84 -15.58 18.08 -4.10
N THR A 85 -14.94 18.44 -5.21
CA THR A 85 -15.13 19.72 -5.89
C THR A 85 -15.34 19.48 -7.39
N LYS A 86 -16.60 19.32 -7.80
CA LYS A 86 -17.01 19.52 -9.19
C LYS A 86 -16.94 21.02 -9.48
N ASN A 87 -15.78 21.49 -9.92
CA ASN A 87 -15.77 22.71 -10.72
C ASN A 87 -16.16 22.27 -12.14
N ASP A 88 -17.33 22.72 -12.58
CA ASP A 88 -17.70 22.76 -14.00
C ASP A 88 -16.56 23.41 -14.79
N SER A 89 -15.74 22.58 -15.43
CA SER A 89 -14.81 23.03 -16.46
C SER A 89 -14.56 21.89 -17.42
N ASP A 90 -15.60 21.65 -18.22
CA ASP A 90 -15.63 20.86 -19.45
C ASP A 90 -14.73 21.48 -20.56
N SER A 91 -13.58 22.05 -20.19
CA SER A 91 -12.72 22.84 -21.07
C SER A 91 -11.20 22.76 -20.80
N THR A 92 -10.74 22.02 -19.77
CA THR A 92 -9.31 21.93 -19.45
C THR A 92 -8.56 20.74 -20.08
N SER A 93 -9.25 19.70 -20.56
CA SER A 93 -8.61 18.57 -21.26
C SER A 93 -7.95 19.00 -22.57
N LYS A 94 -8.60 19.92 -23.31
CA LYS A 94 -8.06 20.48 -24.57
C LYS A 94 -6.75 21.26 -24.44
N THR A 95 -6.30 21.63 -23.23
CA THR A 95 -5.14 22.53 -23.05
C THR A 95 -3.81 21.85 -22.71
N VAL A 96 -3.78 20.54 -22.40
CA VAL A 96 -2.51 19.87 -22.03
C VAL A 96 -1.74 19.39 -23.27
N LEU A 97 -2.45 18.86 -24.27
CA LEU A 97 -1.86 18.45 -25.57
C LEU A 97 -1.14 19.60 -26.27
N ASP A 98 -1.71 20.79 -26.27
CA ASP A 98 -1.10 21.99 -26.89
C ASP A 98 0.13 22.51 -26.13
N LYS A 99 0.37 22.05 -24.90
CA LYS A 99 1.44 22.55 -24.03
C LYS A 99 2.68 21.69 -24.01
N ILE A 100 2.61 20.43 -24.44
CA ILE A 100 3.76 19.51 -24.40
C ILE A 100 4.45 19.51 -25.77
N LYS A 101 5.71 19.94 -25.80
CA LYS A 101 6.53 19.98 -27.02
C LYS A 101 7.68 18.97 -26.96
N VAL A 102 8.05 18.44 -28.12
CA VAL A 102 9.27 17.62 -28.26
C VAL A 102 10.48 18.43 -27.77
N GLY A 103 11.34 17.79 -26.98
CA GLY A 103 12.51 18.38 -26.34
C GLY A 103 12.24 19.09 -25.01
N GLN A 104 10.98 19.30 -24.63
CA GLN A 104 10.62 19.92 -23.35
C GLN A 104 11.04 19.05 -22.16
N GLU A 105 11.58 19.69 -21.12
CA GLU A 105 11.87 19.02 -19.85
C GLU A 105 10.66 19.09 -18.93
N ILE A 106 10.25 17.94 -18.37
CA ILE A 106 9.08 17.82 -17.49
C ILE A 106 9.41 16.96 -16.28
N ILE A 107 8.75 17.22 -15.15
CA ILE A 107 8.82 16.36 -13.96
C ILE A 107 7.70 15.35 -14.08
N VAL A 108 8.04 14.07 -13.95
CA VAL A 108 7.11 12.95 -14.07
C VAL A 108 7.33 11.95 -12.95
N GLN A 109 6.26 11.25 -12.55
CA GLN A 109 6.29 10.17 -11.58
C GLN A 109 5.91 8.87 -12.26
N VAL A 110 6.59 7.77 -11.91
CA VAL A 110 6.26 6.44 -12.43
C VAL A 110 5.04 5.88 -11.69
N VAL A 111 4.05 5.45 -12.48
CA VAL A 111 2.76 4.92 -12.02
C VAL A 111 2.70 3.40 -12.19
N LYS A 112 3.27 2.90 -13.28
CA LYS A 112 3.37 1.45 -13.57
C LYS A 112 4.74 1.15 -14.14
N GLU A 113 5.29 -0.01 -13.80
CA GLU A 113 6.56 -0.50 -14.32
C GLU A 113 6.51 -0.76 -15.83
N ALA A 114 7.69 -0.91 -16.43
CA ALA A 114 7.79 -1.33 -17.81
C ALA A 114 7.38 -2.81 -17.91
N ILE A 115 6.33 -3.09 -18.69
CA ILE A 115 5.95 -4.46 -19.05
C ILE A 115 6.43 -4.68 -20.48
N PRO A 116 7.48 -5.48 -20.73
CA PRO A 116 7.95 -5.76 -22.08
C PRO A 116 6.77 -6.20 -22.99
N PRO A 117 6.58 -5.55 -24.17
CA PRO A 117 7.50 -4.63 -24.84
C PRO A 117 7.37 -3.15 -24.45
N LYS A 118 6.35 -2.75 -23.70
CA LYS A 118 6.02 -1.35 -23.35
C LYS A 118 6.98 -0.78 -22.28
N GLY A 119 7.30 0.50 -22.41
CA GLY A 119 8.04 1.24 -21.37
C GLY A 119 7.17 1.53 -20.14
N ALA A 120 7.78 2.06 -19.08
CA ALA A 120 7.07 2.43 -17.86
C ALA A 120 5.99 3.48 -18.12
N ARG A 121 4.88 3.44 -17.38
CA ARG A 121 3.85 4.49 -17.45
C ARG A 121 4.15 5.58 -16.43
N VAL A 122 4.09 6.83 -16.87
CA VAL A 122 4.35 8.00 -16.02
C VAL A 122 3.19 8.99 -16.02
N THR A 123 3.16 9.87 -15.02
CA THR A 123 2.20 10.96 -14.87
C THR A 123 2.89 12.27 -14.50
N THR A 124 2.32 13.41 -14.89
CA THR A 124 2.70 14.74 -14.39
C THR A 124 1.95 15.12 -13.11
N ASN A 125 0.91 14.37 -12.74
CA ASN A 125 0.17 14.55 -11.49
C ASN A 125 0.93 13.87 -10.35
N ILE A 126 1.96 14.55 -9.84
CA ILE A 126 2.80 14.04 -8.75
C ILE A 126 1.95 13.83 -7.49
N SER A 127 2.09 12.67 -6.88
CA SER A 127 1.52 12.31 -5.58
C SER A 127 2.64 12.01 -4.59
N LEU A 128 2.55 12.60 -3.39
CA LEU A 128 3.49 12.38 -2.29
C LEU A 128 2.72 11.85 -1.08
N PRO A 129 2.74 10.53 -0.84
CA PRO A 129 1.99 9.91 0.23
C PRO A 129 2.67 10.09 1.59
N GLY A 130 2.02 10.83 2.47
CA GLY A 130 2.30 10.88 3.90
C GLY A 130 1.49 9.84 4.66
N ARG A 131 1.45 9.97 5.98
CA ARG A 131 0.76 9.03 6.87
C ARG A 131 -0.75 9.20 6.78
N TYR A 132 -1.23 10.42 6.94
CA TYR A 132 -2.64 10.80 6.96
C TYR A 132 -3.08 11.48 5.67
N LEU A 133 -2.15 12.19 5.02
CA LEU A 133 -2.41 12.98 3.83
C LEU A 133 -1.59 12.46 2.64
N VAL A 134 -2.12 12.64 1.43
CA VAL A 134 -1.32 12.62 0.19
C VAL A 134 -1.29 14.03 -0.37
N LEU A 135 -0.09 14.58 -0.55
CA LEU A 135 0.07 15.89 -1.18
C LEU A 135 0.07 15.73 -2.70
N MET A 136 -0.79 16.50 -3.37
CA MET A 136 -0.92 16.55 -4.83
C MET A 136 -0.49 17.95 -5.32
N PRO A 137 0.80 18.21 -5.58
CA PRO A 137 1.28 19.57 -5.80
C PRO A 137 0.82 20.23 -7.10
N ASN A 138 0.33 19.43 -8.05
CA ASN A 138 -0.17 19.89 -9.35
C ASN A 138 -1.71 19.86 -9.43
N SER A 139 -2.39 19.63 -8.30
CA SER A 139 -3.84 19.68 -8.18
C SER A 139 -4.23 20.78 -7.19
N THR A 140 -5.51 21.15 -7.18
CA THR A 140 -6.10 22.04 -6.18
C THR A 140 -7.27 21.38 -5.46
N ASN A 141 -7.52 20.09 -5.64
CA ASN A 141 -8.70 19.43 -5.07
C ASN A 141 -8.40 18.83 -3.69
N VAL A 142 -9.44 18.70 -2.87
CA VAL A 142 -9.39 17.87 -1.65
C VAL A 142 -10.19 16.61 -1.93
N GLY A 143 -9.53 15.46 -1.79
CA GLY A 143 -10.15 14.14 -1.90
C GLY A 143 -10.18 13.43 -0.55
N ILE A 144 -11.05 12.43 -0.43
CA ILE A 144 -11.11 11.54 0.74
C ILE A 144 -11.15 10.08 0.27
N SER A 145 -10.45 9.21 1.00
CA SER A 145 -10.47 7.76 0.80
C SER A 145 -11.90 7.20 0.91
N HIS A 146 -12.32 6.40 -0.06
CA HIS A 146 -13.62 5.73 -0.07
C HIS A 146 -13.84 4.80 1.13
N ARG A 147 -12.76 4.23 1.68
CA ARG A 147 -12.78 3.37 2.87
C ARG A 147 -13.24 4.06 4.17
N ILE A 148 -13.32 5.39 4.19
CA ILE A 148 -13.95 6.12 5.29
C ILE A 148 -15.44 6.18 4.91
N GLU A 149 -16.30 5.37 5.50
CA GLU A 149 -17.72 5.29 5.08
C GLU A 149 -18.62 6.27 5.83
N GLU A 150 -18.27 6.65 7.08
CA GLU A 150 -19.11 7.52 7.90
C GLU A 150 -19.09 8.97 7.40
N GLU A 151 -20.23 9.45 6.92
CA GLU A 151 -20.36 10.79 6.32
C GLU A 151 -20.02 11.92 7.29
N LYS A 152 -20.37 11.78 8.58
CA LYS A 152 -20.03 12.78 9.61
C LYS A 152 -18.51 12.94 9.74
N GLU A 153 -17.79 11.84 9.73
CA GLU A 153 -16.33 11.84 9.84
C GLU A 153 -15.70 12.41 8.56
N ARG A 154 -16.24 12.06 7.39
CA ARG A 154 -15.82 12.66 6.11
C ARG A 154 -15.93 14.18 6.14
N GLU A 155 -17.07 14.72 6.57
CA GLU A 155 -17.28 16.15 6.67
C GLU A 155 -16.34 16.82 7.68
N ARG A 156 -16.11 16.18 8.84
CA ARG A 156 -15.20 16.67 9.88
C ARG A 156 -13.77 16.78 9.35
N LEU A 157 -13.25 15.69 8.81
CA LEU A 157 -11.89 15.63 8.25
C LEU A 157 -11.71 16.61 7.11
N LYS A 158 -12.71 16.74 6.22
CA LYS A 158 -12.67 17.71 5.13
C LYS A 158 -12.57 19.14 5.64
N LYS A 159 -13.36 19.52 6.65
CA LYS A 159 -13.30 20.86 7.28
C LYS A 159 -11.93 21.15 7.89
N ILE A 160 -11.32 20.17 8.56
CA ILE A 160 -9.98 20.29 9.16
C ILE A 160 -8.93 20.50 8.06
N VAL A 161 -8.88 19.59 7.09
CA VAL A 161 -7.85 19.61 6.03
C VAL A 161 -7.97 20.85 5.14
N GLN A 162 -9.18 21.37 4.95
CA GLN A 162 -9.40 22.59 4.17
C GLN A 162 -8.85 23.85 4.84
N GLN A 163 -8.67 23.86 6.17
CA GLN A 163 -8.04 24.98 6.89
C GLN A 163 -6.52 25.04 6.68
N ILE A 164 -5.87 23.87 6.56
CA ILE A 164 -4.40 23.76 6.43
C ILE A 164 -3.91 23.64 5.00
N LYS A 165 -4.82 23.40 4.05
CA LYS A 165 -4.49 23.15 2.64
C LYS A 165 -3.63 24.27 2.03
N PRO A 166 -2.51 23.94 1.37
CA PRO A 166 -1.72 24.92 0.62
C PRO A 166 -2.49 25.47 -0.59
N LYS A 167 -2.36 26.77 -0.89
CA LYS A 167 -3.10 27.44 -1.98
C LYS A 167 -2.94 26.78 -3.36
N ASN A 168 -1.75 26.25 -3.65
CA ASN A 168 -1.38 25.68 -4.96
C ASN A 168 -1.15 24.16 -4.88
N ALA A 169 -1.81 23.47 -3.96
CA ALA A 169 -1.72 22.01 -3.88
C ALA A 169 -3.06 21.40 -3.44
N GLY A 170 -3.30 20.18 -3.89
CA GLY A 170 -4.39 19.33 -3.44
C GLY A 170 -3.93 18.43 -2.30
N LEU A 171 -4.91 17.91 -1.57
CA LEU A 171 -4.69 16.95 -0.48
C LEU A 171 -5.69 15.80 -0.60
N ILE A 172 -5.24 14.57 -0.40
CA ILE A 172 -6.13 13.41 -0.25
C ILE A 172 -6.03 12.93 1.19
N ILE A 173 -7.18 12.73 1.83
CA ILE A 173 -7.30 12.21 3.19
C ILE A 173 -7.30 10.68 3.15
N ARG A 174 -6.31 10.05 3.79
CA ARG A 174 -6.14 8.59 3.84
C ARG A 174 -7.01 7.97 4.94
N THR A 175 -7.26 6.67 4.86
CA THR A 175 -8.02 5.92 5.87
C THR A 175 -7.44 6.07 7.29
N ALA A 176 -6.11 6.14 7.40
CA ALA A 176 -5.41 6.34 8.67
C ALA A 176 -5.70 7.69 9.37
N ALA A 177 -6.33 8.64 8.67
CA ALA A 177 -6.74 9.93 9.23
C ALA A 177 -8.00 9.85 10.10
N TRP A 178 -8.69 8.69 10.14
CA TRP A 178 -9.90 8.50 10.93
C TRP A 178 -9.66 8.88 12.40
N GLY A 179 -10.55 9.73 12.94
CA GLY A 179 -10.51 10.17 14.34
C GLY A 179 -9.35 11.11 14.68
N LYS A 180 -8.56 11.55 13.68
CA LYS A 180 -7.44 12.48 13.90
C LYS A 180 -7.88 13.93 13.94
N GLU A 181 -7.15 14.75 14.68
CA GLU A 181 -7.41 16.17 14.87
C GLU A 181 -6.41 17.03 14.09
N LEU A 182 -6.66 18.34 14.05
CA LEU A 182 -5.86 19.30 13.28
C LEU A 182 -4.35 19.17 13.54
N GLU A 183 -3.98 19.00 14.80
CA GLU A 183 -2.61 18.91 15.28
C GLU A 183 -1.87 17.70 14.70
N ASP A 184 -2.58 16.60 14.40
CA ASP A 184 -1.99 15.39 13.82
C ASP A 184 -1.61 15.59 12.35
N PHE A 185 -2.31 16.46 11.63
CA PHE A 185 -2.09 16.70 10.20
C PHE A 185 -0.94 17.67 9.92
N LEU A 186 -0.63 18.57 10.86
CA LEU A 186 0.37 19.62 10.65
C LEU A 186 1.78 19.07 10.39
N PRO A 187 2.29 18.08 11.17
CA PRO A 187 3.62 17.52 10.92
C PRO A 187 3.70 16.77 9.59
N ASP A 188 2.67 16.00 9.25
CA ASP A 188 2.58 15.26 7.99
C ASP A 188 2.60 16.23 6.80
N LEU A 189 1.81 17.31 6.87
CA LEU A 189 1.76 18.33 5.84
C LEU A 189 3.09 19.11 5.70
N ASP A 190 3.76 19.44 6.80
CA ASP A 190 5.08 20.11 6.76
C ASP A 190 6.13 19.22 6.11
N PHE A 191 6.17 17.94 6.46
CA PHE A 191 7.04 16.95 5.83
C PHE A 191 6.83 16.90 4.31
N LEU A 192 5.59 16.69 3.88
CA LEU A 192 5.24 16.60 2.45
C LEU A 192 5.59 17.90 1.70
N THR A 193 5.33 19.05 2.31
CA THR A 193 5.65 20.35 1.72
C THR A 193 7.16 20.56 1.57
N ARG A 194 7.95 20.17 2.57
CA ARG A 194 9.43 20.23 2.50
C ARG A 194 9.99 19.26 1.47
N LEU A 195 9.46 18.04 1.41
CA LEU A 195 9.82 17.04 0.41
C LEU A 195 9.59 17.58 -1.01
N TRP A 196 8.39 18.12 -1.27
CA TRP A 196 8.09 18.71 -2.58
C TRP A 196 9.01 19.88 -2.92
N LYS A 197 9.27 20.80 -1.97
CA LYS A 197 10.22 21.90 -2.17
C LYS A 197 11.62 21.40 -2.56
N LYS A 198 12.10 20.34 -1.91
CA LYS A 198 13.40 19.70 -2.21
C LYS A 198 13.40 19.11 -3.63
N ILE A 199 12.38 18.34 -4.00
CA ILE A 199 12.23 17.73 -5.34
C ILE A 199 12.22 18.82 -6.42
N ARG A 200 11.37 19.83 -6.26
CA ARG A 200 11.24 20.94 -7.20
C ARG A 200 12.53 21.74 -7.33
N SER A 201 13.24 21.98 -6.23
CA SER A 201 14.54 22.66 -6.23
C SER A 201 15.60 21.86 -6.98
N LYS A 202 15.67 20.54 -6.77
CA LYS A 202 16.57 19.64 -7.50
C LYS A 202 16.24 19.64 -9.00
N GLY A 203 14.96 19.52 -9.36
CA GLY A 203 14.49 19.55 -10.75
C GLY A 203 14.81 20.85 -11.51
N LYS A 204 14.92 21.98 -10.81
CA LYS A 204 15.38 23.25 -11.43
C LYS A 204 16.88 23.28 -11.71
N LYS A 205 17.69 22.56 -10.93
CA LYS A 205 19.16 22.60 -11.00
C LYS A 205 19.75 21.58 -11.98
N VAL A 206 19.14 20.40 -12.07
CA VAL A 206 19.63 19.29 -12.91
C VAL A 206 19.01 19.35 -14.31
N LYS A 207 19.73 18.85 -15.33
CA LYS A 207 19.16 18.62 -16.67
C LYS A 207 18.41 17.29 -16.70
N ALA A 208 17.46 17.14 -17.61
CA ALA A 208 16.91 15.81 -17.94
C ALA A 208 18.01 14.95 -18.60
N SER A 209 18.08 13.64 -18.39
CA SER A 209 17.11 12.70 -17.82
C SER A 209 17.62 12.13 -16.48
N MET A 210 17.03 12.54 -15.35
CA MET A 210 17.63 12.33 -14.02
C MET A 210 16.61 12.00 -12.93
N LEU A 211 16.95 11.06 -12.04
CA LEU A 211 16.19 10.75 -10.83
C LEU A 211 16.20 11.95 -9.85
N LEU A 212 15.03 12.49 -9.57
CA LEU A 212 14.85 13.56 -8.58
C LEU A 212 14.62 13.00 -7.18
N HIS A 213 13.76 11.99 -7.07
CA HIS A 213 13.40 11.34 -5.82
C HIS A 213 13.08 9.88 -6.05
N GLU A 214 13.72 9.04 -5.25
CA GLU A 214 13.37 7.63 -5.06
C GLU A 214 12.27 7.55 -4.01
N ASP A 215 11.19 6.83 -4.30
CA ASP A 215 10.08 6.62 -3.37
C ASP A 215 10.52 5.81 -2.14
N LEU A 216 9.66 5.74 -1.14
CA LEU A 216 9.91 5.00 0.09
C LEU A 216 10.16 3.51 -0.18
N THR A 217 11.27 3.00 0.37
CA THR A 217 11.55 1.55 0.45
C THR A 217 10.46 0.81 1.22
N LEU A 218 10.38 -0.51 1.08
CA LEU A 218 9.42 -1.34 1.81
C LEU A 218 9.36 -0.99 3.30
N ASN A 219 10.50 -0.93 3.98
CA ASN A 219 10.57 -0.65 5.41
C ASN A 219 9.82 0.64 5.76
N TYR A 220 10.02 1.71 4.98
CA TYR A 220 9.36 2.98 5.24
C TYR A 220 7.88 3.00 4.88
N ARG A 221 7.46 2.27 3.83
CA ARG A 221 6.03 2.11 3.51
C ARG A 221 5.31 1.40 4.66
N ILE A 222 5.89 0.31 5.15
CA ILE A 222 5.39 -0.44 6.30
C ILE A 222 5.40 0.44 7.56
N ILE A 223 6.48 1.17 7.82
CA ILE A 223 6.56 2.08 8.97
C ILE A 223 5.48 3.17 8.90
N ARG A 224 5.25 3.75 7.72
CA ARG A 224 4.22 4.77 7.50
C ARG A 224 2.80 4.21 7.65
N ASP A 225 2.54 3.05 7.07
CA ASP A 225 1.19 2.50 6.93
C ASP A 225 0.78 1.58 8.10
N LEU A 226 1.71 0.80 8.67
CA LEU A 226 1.46 -0.20 9.69
C LEU A 226 1.90 0.20 11.11
N LEU A 227 2.73 1.24 11.29
CA LEU A 227 2.91 1.84 12.63
C LEU A 227 1.79 2.81 12.96
N THR A 228 0.54 2.39 12.76
CA THR A 228 -0.53 2.92 13.59
C THR A 228 -0.12 2.78 15.06
N GLU A 229 -0.78 3.51 15.95
CA GLU A 229 -0.47 3.52 17.40
C GLU A 229 -0.39 2.11 18.05
N GLU A 230 -0.84 1.08 17.32
CA GLU A 230 -0.92 -0.34 17.64
C GLU A 230 0.41 -1.13 17.59
N ALA A 231 1.45 -0.62 16.92
CA ALA A 231 2.73 -1.34 16.87
C ALA A 231 3.53 -1.14 18.17
N GLU A 232 3.71 -2.21 18.93
CA GLU A 232 4.36 -2.19 20.25
C GLU A 232 5.88 -2.27 20.13
N GLU A 233 6.38 -3.00 19.13
CA GLU A 233 7.80 -3.24 18.93
C GLU A 233 8.14 -3.34 17.44
N ILE A 234 9.21 -2.67 17.04
CA ILE A 234 9.86 -2.82 15.73
C ILE A 234 11.25 -3.37 15.97
N LEU A 235 11.53 -4.53 15.41
CA LEU A 235 12.81 -5.21 15.58
C LEU A 235 13.50 -5.35 14.23
N VAL A 236 14.75 -4.86 14.12
CA VAL A 236 15.51 -4.87 12.87
C VAL A 236 16.89 -5.50 13.06
N ASN A 237 17.31 -6.35 12.11
CA ASN A 237 18.59 -7.08 12.15
C ASN A 237 19.79 -6.29 11.60
N SER A 238 19.56 -5.12 10.98
CA SER A 238 20.61 -4.27 10.38
C SER A 238 20.82 -3.00 11.18
N LYS A 239 22.09 -2.75 11.58
CA LYS A 239 22.47 -1.54 12.33
C LYS A 239 22.36 -0.27 11.50
N ASN A 240 22.59 -0.38 10.19
CA ASN A 240 22.40 0.74 9.27
C ASN A 240 20.91 1.09 9.19
N GLU A 241 20.08 0.07 9.00
CA GLU A 241 18.65 0.27 8.84
C GLU A 241 17.98 0.74 10.13
N TYR A 242 18.41 0.24 11.28
CA TYR A 242 18.03 0.79 12.59
C TYR A 242 18.21 2.32 12.67
N LYS A 243 19.38 2.84 12.27
CA LYS A 243 19.64 4.29 12.29
C LYS A 243 18.80 5.04 11.28
N ASN A 244 18.60 4.45 10.10
CA ASN A 244 17.77 5.00 9.04
C ASN A 244 16.32 5.15 9.48
N ILE A 245 15.75 4.12 10.10
CA ILE A 245 14.41 4.12 10.68
C ILE A 245 14.27 5.23 11.72
N LEU A 246 15.18 5.33 12.70
CA LEU A 246 15.13 6.39 13.72
C LEU A 246 15.20 7.79 13.10
N LYS A 247 16.05 8.00 12.10
CA LYS A 247 16.15 9.27 11.38
C LYS A 247 14.85 9.59 10.63
N PHE A 248 14.21 8.57 10.06
CA PHE A 248 12.96 8.71 9.35
C PHE A 248 11.80 9.05 10.29
N LEU A 249 11.70 8.38 11.45
CA LEU A 249 10.71 8.71 12.48
C LEU A 249 10.83 10.19 12.92
N LYS A 250 12.05 10.68 13.16
CA LYS A 250 12.30 12.10 13.44
C LYS A 250 11.85 13.02 12.30
N THR A 251 12.06 12.59 11.07
CA THR A 251 11.69 13.36 9.88
C THR A 251 10.17 13.46 9.73
N LEU A 252 9.44 12.42 10.14
CA LEU A 252 7.98 12.38 10.19
C LEU A 252 7.37 12.95 11.47
N SER A 253 8.20 13.46 12.39
CA SER A 253 7.78 13.91 13.73
C SER A 253 7.09 12.82 14.57
N LEU A 254 7.48 11.56 14.39
CA LEU A 254 7.00 10.37 15.12
C LEU A 254 8.04 9.90 16.15
N SER A 255 8.67 10.85 16.84
CA SER A 255 9.77 10.56 17.77
C SER A 255 9.33 9.72 18.97
N GLU A 256 8.03 9.72 19.30
CA GLU A 256 7.41 8.88 20.32
C GLU A 256 7.48 7.38 20.01
N LEU A 257 7.71 7.01 18.74
CA LEU A 257 7.89 5.62 18.33
C LEU A 257 9.35 5.17 18.41
N GLU A 258 10.33 6.08 18.59
CA GLU A 258 11.75 5.73 18.71
C GLU A 258 12.03 4.66 19.78
N PRO A 259 11.43 4.72 21.00
CA PRO A 259 11.64 3.70 22.03
C PRO A 259 11.14 2.31 21.63
N ARG A 260 10.23 2.22 20.65
CA ARG A 260 9.68 0.95 20.15
C ARG A 260 10.61 0.29 19.13
N VAL A 261 11.60 1.02 18.62
CA VAL A 261 12.57 0.49 17.64
C VAL A 261 13.76 -0.11 18.36
N SER A 262 13.99 -1.40 18.13
CA SER A 262 15.10 -2.16 18.71
C SER A 262 15.97 -2.79 17.62
N PHE A 263 17.28 -2.79 17.88
CA PHE A 263 18.24 -3.52 17.06
C PHE A 263 18.36 -4.96 17.58
N TYR A 264 18.09 -5.94 16.72
CA TYR A 264 18.25 -7.34 17.04
C TYR A 264 19.75 -7.70 17.12
N LYS A 265 20.14 -8.32 18.23
CA LYS A 265 21.53 -8.70 18.52
C LYS A 265 21.73 -10.21 18.67
N GLY A 266 20.71 -11.01 18.34
CA GLY A 266 20.81 -12.46 18.43
C GLY A 266 21.75 -13.02 17.37
N GLU A 267 22.29 -14.22 17.64
CA GLU A 267 23.22 -14.90 16.73
C GLU A 267 22.48 -15.63 15.58
N LYS A 268 21.23 -16.03 15.81
CA LYS A 268 20.40 -16.69 14.80
C LYS A 268 19.78 -15.66 13.84
N PRO A 269 19.46 -16.04 12.59
CA PRO A 269 18.66 -15.19 11.72
C PRO A 269 17.34 -14.80 12.40
N ILE A 270 16.97 -13.52 12.29
CA ILE A 270 15.86 -12.94 13.04
C ILE A 270 14.53 -13.66 12.73
N PHE A 271 14.27 -14.07 11.49
CA PHE A 271 13.04 -14.81 11.15
C PHE A 271 13.03 -16.25 11.69
N GLU A 272 14.19 -16.89 11.82
CA GLU A 272 14.30 -18.21 12.43
C GLU A 272 14.02 -18.16 13.94
N GLU A 273 14.60 -17.16 14.62
CA GLU A 273 14.41 -16.98 16.07
C GLU A 273 12.93 -16.80 16.43
N TYR A 274 12.17 -16.09 15.60
CA TYR A 274 10.74 -15.85 15.80
C TYR A 274 9.84 -16.89 15.11
N ASN A 275 10.39 -18.00 14.59
CA ASN A 275 9.68 -19.04 13.84
C ASN A 275 8.87 -18.52 12.63
N ILE A 276 9.17 -17.32 12.13
CA ILE A 276 8.50 -16.73 10.96
C ILE A 276 8.73 -17.61 9.73
N GLU A 277 9.95 -18.11 9.53
CA GLU A 277 10.31 -18.93 8.37
C GLU A 277 9.41 -20.18 8.25
N LYS A 278 9.01 -20.78 9.38
CA LYS A 278 8.11 -21.94 9.40
C LYS A 278 6.68 -21.54 9.01
N GLU A 279 6.19 -20.41 9.50
CA GLU A 279 4.85 -19.92 9.18
C GLU A 279 4.74 -19.49 7.72
N ILE A 280 5.79 -18.87 7.15
CA ILE A 280 5.85 -18.59 5.70
C ILE A 280 5.72 -19.89 4.90
N ASN A 281 6.58 -20.88 5.19
CA ASN A 281 6.58 -22.15 4.49
C ASN A 281 5.23 -22.90 4.62
N LYS A 282 4.59 -22.80 5.77
CA LYS A 282 3.25 -23.35 6.00
C LYS A 282 2.20 -22.59 5.16
N GLY A 283 2.28 -21.26 5.12
CA GLY A 283 1.41 -20.39 4.34
C GLY A 283 1.53 -20.60 2.82
N LEU A 284 2.65 -21.12 2.32
CA LEU A 284 2.81 -21.46 0.90
C LEU A 284 2.16 -22.81 0.52
N GLN A 285 1.74 -23.62 1.49
CA GLN A 285 1.16 -24.93 1.19
C GLN A 285 -0.22 -24.79 0.56
N LYS A 286 -0.50 -25.60 -0.46
CA LYS A 286 -1.85 -25.70 -1.04
C LYS A 286 -2.91 -26.05 0.02
N LYS A 287 -2.54 -26.87 1.01
CA LYS A 287 -3.42 -27.35 2.08
C LYS A 287 -3.05 -26.73 3.42
N ILE A 288 -4.00 -26.06 4.07
CA ILE A 288 -3.82 -25.42 5.38
C ILE A 288 -4.69 -26.10 6.42
N TRP A 289 -4.08 -26.67 7.46
CA TRP A 289 -4.82 -27.34 8.54
C TRP A 289 -5.36 -26.34 9.56
N LEU A 290 -6.64 -26.51 9.89
CA LEU A 290 -7.35 -25.77 10.93
C LEU A 290 -7.12 -26.43 12.30
N ARG A 291 -7.24 -25.65 13.38
CA ARG A 291 -7.06 -26.13 14.76
C ARG A 291 -8.07 -27.21 15.15
N CYS A 292 -9.28 -27.17 14.55
CA CYS A 292 -10.30 -28.19 14.75
C CYS A 292 -9.94 -29.53 14.08
N GLY A 293 -8.97 -29.60 13.17
CA GLY A 293 -8.64 -30.80 12.39
C GLY A 293 -9.28 -30.86 11.01
N GLY A 294 -10.05 -29.83 10.64
CA GLY A 294 -10.40 -29.52 9.26
C GLY A 294 -9.22 -28.93 8.48
N TYR A 295 -9.41 -28.63 7.21
CA TYR A 295 -8.39 -28.00 6.38
C TYR A 295 -8.99 -27.21 5.23
N LEU A 296 -8.21 -26.23 4.75
CA LEU A 296 -8.49 -25.43 3.58
C LEU A 296 -7.65 -25.91 2.40
N VAL A 297 -8.17 -25.80 1.19
CA VAL A 297 -7.43 -26.03 -0.05
C VAL A 297 -7.52 -24.80 -0.92
N PHE A 298 -6.37 -24.23 -1.28
CA PHE A 298 -6.28 -23.04 -2.13
C PHE A 298 -5.94 -23.45 -3.56
N ASP A 299 -6.80 -23.08 -4.52
CA ASP A 299 -6.60 -23.32 -5.94
C ASP A 299 -6.65 -22.02 -6.74
N GLN A 300 -5.53 -21.67 -7.37
CA GLN A 300 -5.40 -20.45 -8.17
C GLN A 300 -5.66 -20.78 -9.66
N ALA A 301 -6.65 -20.11 -10.24
CA ALA A 301 -6.94 -20.14 -11.66
C ALA A 301 -6.49 -18.82 -12.33
N GLU A 302 -6.71 -18.68 -13.64
CA GLU A 302 -6.26 -17.52 -14.41
C GLU A 302 -6.87 -16.19 -13.94
N ALA A 303 -8.16 -16.19 -13.59
CA ALA A 303 -8.91 -14.97 -13.26
C ALA A 303 -9.42 -14.93 -11.80
N LEU A 304 -9.29 -16.03 -11.06
CA LEU A 304 -9.88 -16.18 -9.73
C LEU A 304 -9.11 -17.18 -8.87
N THR A 305 -9.33 -17.09 -7.56
CA THR A 305 -8.85 -18.08 -6.57
C THR A 305 -10.05 -18.76 -5.93
N VAL A 306 -10.02 -20.10 -5.86
CA VAL A 306 -11.03 -20.92 -5.19
C VAL A 306 -10.45 -21.46 -3.88
N ILE A 307 -11.25 -21.40 -2.81
CA ILE A 307 -10.88 -21.92 -1.49
C ILE A 307 -11.94 -22.92 -1.04
N ASP A 308 -11.54 -24.17 -0.85
CA ASP A 308 -12.41 -25.27 -0.40
C ASP A 308 -12.21 -25.57 1.09
N VAL A 309 -13.31 -25.71 1.85
CA VAL A 309 -13.32 -25.94 3.29
C VAL A 309 -13.72 -27.38 3.61
N ASN A 310 -12.81 -28.12 4.24
CA ASN A 310 -13.02 -29.53 4.59
C ASN A 310 -13.04 -29.75 6.10
N THR A 311 -13.92 -30.63 6.59
CA THR A 311 -13.96 -31.07 8.00
C THR A 311 -12.81 -32.01 8.38
N GLY A 312 -12.19 -32.68 7.41
CA GLY A 312 -11.04 -33.56 7.63
C GLY A 312 -11.31 -34.67 8.65
N LYS A 313 -10.47 -34.76 9.70
CA LYS A 313 -10.63 -35.77 10.78
C LYS A 313 -11.62 -35.33 11.87
N PHE A 314 -12.17 -34.12 11.78
CA PHE A 314 -13.06 -33.55 12.77
C PHE A 314 -14.50 -34.01 12.55
N VAL A 315 -14.77 -35.29 12.85
CA VAL A 315 -16.12 -35.86 12.80
C VAL A 315 -16.64 -35.93 14.24
N GLY A 316 -17.35 -34.89 14.69
CA GLY A 316 -17.89 -34.81 16.04
C GLY A 316 -18.83 -35.99 16.34
N LYS A 317 -18.68 -36.61 17.51
CA LYS A 317 -19.43 -37.85 17.87
C LYS A 317 -20.93 -37.65 18.12
N LYS A 318 -21.45 -36.42 18.24
CA LYS A 318 -22.83 -36.17 18.68
C LYS A 318 -23.58 -34.98 18.06
N ASP A 319 -22.95 -34.10 17.28
CA ASP A 319 -23.65 -32.94 16.70
C ASP A 319 -22.91 -32.42 15.45
N MET A 320 -23.39 -32.83 14.27
CA MET A 320 -22.74 -32.52 12.99
C MET A 320 -22.87 -31.04 12.63
N SER A 321 -24.04 -30.43 12.86
CA SER A 321 -24.29 -29.02 12.55
C SER A 321 -23.38 -28.08 13.35
N LYS A 322 -23.18 -28.35 14.65
CA LYS A 322 -22.21 -27.57 15.47
C LYS A 322 -20.76 -27.77 15.03
N THR A 323 -20.42 -28.97 14.56
CA THR A 323 -19.09 -29.30 14.04
C THR A 323 -18.80 -28.53 12.75
N ILE A 324 -19.80 -28.43 11.86
CA ILE A 324 -19.76 -27.66 10.61
C ILE A 324 -19.58 -26.17 10.92
N LEU A 325 -20.47 -25.58 11.74
CA LEU A 325 -20.39 -24.16 12.11
C LEU A 325 -19.01 -23.81 12.70
N LYS A 326 -18.51 -24.63 13.63
CA LYS A 326 -17.19 -24.41 14.23
C LYS A 326 -16.06 -24.47 13.20
N THR A 327 -16.17 -25.36 12.21
CA THR A 327 -15.18 -25.49 11.14
C THR A 327 -15.23 -24.28 10.22
N ASN A 328 -16.41 -23.86 9.77
CA ASN A 328 -16.58 -22.69 8.92
C ASN A 328 -16.14 -21.38 9.61
N LEU A 329 -16.40 -21.22 10.91
CA LEU A 329 -15.90 -20.05 11.66
C LEU A 329 -14.37 -20.02 11.75
N GLN A 330 -13.73 -21.16 11.97
CA GLN A 330 -12.25 -21.23 11.94
C GLN A 330 -11.70 -21.06 10.52
N ALA A 331 -12.42 -21.55 9.51
CA ALA A 331 -12.07 -21.35 8.12
C ALA A 331 -12.13 -19.87 7.75
N ALA A 332 -13.19 -19.14 8.11
CA ALA A 332 -13.31 -17.71 7.84
C ALA A 332 -12.12 -16.92 8.41
N GLU A 333 -11.76 -17.16 9.68
CA GLU A 333 -10.60 -16.53 10.34
C GLU A 333 -9.28 -16.85 9.60
N GLU A 334 -9.04 -18.13 9.27
CA GLU A 334 -7.80 -18.55 8.62
C GLU A 334 -7.75 -18.11 7.14
N ILE A 335 -8.89 -18.01 6.45
CA ILE A 335 -8.95 -17.50 5.08
C ILE A 335 -8.50 -16.05 5.03
N GLY A 336 -9.07 -15.18 5.89
CA GLY A 336 -8.66 -13.77 5.95
C GLY A 336 -7.16 -13.62 6.22
N LEU A 337 -6.61 -14.46 7.10
CA LEU A 337 -5.18 -14.53 7.37
C LEU A 337 -4.37 -14.93 6.13
N GLN A 338 -4.74 -16.02 5.46
CA GLN A 338 -4.01 -16.55 4.30
C GLN A 338 -4.07 -15.62 3.10
N LEU A 339 -5.20 -14.92 2.88
CA LEU A 339 -5.32 -13.93 1.82
C LEU A 339 -4.28 -12.80 2.00
N ARG A 340 -4.10 -12.32 3.24
CA ARG A 340 -3.08 -11.32 3.56
C ARG A 340 -1.66 -11.87 3.45
N LEU A 341 -1.40 -13.05 4.01
CA LEU A 341 -0.07 -13.68 3.98
C LEU A 341 0.42 -14.01 2.57
N ARG A 342 -0.50 -14.35 1.66
CA ARG A 342 -0.19 -14.74 0.28
C ARG A 342 -0.35 -13.58 -0.72
N ASP A 343 -0.75 -12.40 -0.25
CA ASP A 343 -1.08 -11.24 -1.09
C ASP A 343 -2.05 -11.59 -2.24
N ILE A 344 -3.11 -12.37 -1.94
CA ILE A 344 -4.10 -12.80 -2.94
C ILE A 344 -5.11 -11.67 -3.16
N GLY A 345 -5.08 -11.10 -4.37
CA GLY A 345 -6.07 -10.14 -4.86
C GLY A 345 -6.92 -10.68 -6.01
N GLY A 346 -8.00 -9.95 -6.35
CA GLY A 346 -8.91 -10.31 -7.44
C GLY A 346 -10.17 -11.03 -6.96
N ILE A 347 -10.78 -11.82 -7.85
CA ILE A 347 -12.00 -12.57 -7.53
C ILE A 347 -11.62 -13.79 -6.68
N ILE A 348 -12.23 -13.90 -5.50
CA ILE A 348 -12.03 -15.02 -4.56
C ILE A 348 -13.38 -15.70 -4.35
N ILE A 349 -13.42 -17.02 -4.53
CA ILE A 349 -14.60 -17.85 -4.30
C ILE A 349 -14.29 -18.79 -3.14
N ILE A 350 -15.13 -18.78 -2.11
CA ILE A 350 -14.99 -19.64 -0.93
C ILE A 350 -16.14 -20.63 -0.90
N ASP A 351 -15.83 -21.91 -0.95
CA ASP A 351 -16.77 -23.03 -0.82
C ASP A 351 -16.80 -23.49 0.64
N PHE A 352 -17.67 -22.85 1.44
CA PHE A 352 -17.90 -23.25 2.82
C PHE A 352 -18.73 -24.54 2.87
N ILE A 353 -18.58 -25.30 3.96
CA ILE A 353 -19.39 -26.50 4.17
C ILE A 353 -20.86 -26.09 4.35
N ASP A 354 -21.77 -26.80 3.69
CA ASP A 354 -23.22 -26.53 3.72
C ASP A 354 -23.78 -26.41 5.15
N MET A 355 -24.60 -25.38 5.37
CA MET A 355 -25.30 -25.12 6.63
C MET A 355 -26.79 -24.88 6.37
N ASP A 356 -27.66 -25.58 7.09
CA ASP A 356 -29.12 -25.43 6.95
C ASP A 356 -29.69 -24.21 7.70
N ASN A 357 -28.97 -23.74 8.72
CA ASN A 357 -29.44 -22.67 9.60
C ASN A 357 -28.94 -21.30 9.13
N GLN A 358 -29.87 -20.41 8.81
CA GLN A 358 -29.58 -19.04 8.36
C GLN A 358 -28.75 -18.23 9.38
N GLU A 359 -29.03 -18.37 10.67
CA GLU A 359 -28.27 -17.66 11.72
C GLU A 359 -26.80 -18.09 11.75
N ASP A 360 -26.52 -19.33 11.37
CA ASP A 360 -25.16 -19.89 11.37
C ASP A 360 -24.39 -19.43 10.11
N ILE A 361 -25.07 -19.29 8.97
CA ILE A 361 -24.53 -18.64 7.78
C ILE A 361 -24.15 -17.18 8.09
N GLU A 362 -25.05 -16.41 8.70
CA GLU A 362 -24.81 -15.01 9.06
C GLU A 362 -23.62 -14.85 10.00
N LYS A 363 -23.42 -15.77 10.96
CA LYS A 363 -22.25 -15.75 11.84
C LYS A 363 -20.95 -15.95 11.07
N VAL A 364 -20.92 -16.85 10.08
CA VAL A 364 -19.71 -17.10 9.27
C VAL A 364 -19.40 -15.92 8.37
N VAL A 365 -20.42 -15.33 7.74
CA VAL A 365 -20.26 -14.11 6.92
C VAL A 365 -19.70 -12.98 7.77
N LYS A 366 -20.33 -12.69 8.91
CA LYS A 366 -19.84 -11.67 9.84
C LYS A 366 -18.40 -11.94 10.30
N LYS A 367 -18.04 -13.22 10.52
CA LYS A 367 -16.69 -13.59 10.93
C LYS A 367 -15.64 -13.36 9.84
N LEU A 368 -16.03 -13.41 8.57
CA LEU A 368 -15.16 -13.10 7.44
C LEU A 368 -15.02 -11.58 7.21
N GLU A 369 -16.03 -10.80 7.59
CA GLU A 369 -16.01 -9.33 7.55
C GLU A 369 -15.17 -8.69 8.67
N GLU A 370 -15.09 -9.36 9.83
CA GLU A 370 -14.21 -9.02 10.97
C GLU A 370 -12.72 -9.24 10.65
#